data_AF-A0A0N1G9L4-F1
#
_entry.id   AF-A0A0N1G9L4-F1
#
_cell.length_a   1.000
_cell.length_b   1.000
_cell.length_c   1.000
_cell.angle_alpha   90.00
_cell.angle_beta   90.00
_cell.angle_gamma   90.00
#
_symmetry.space_group_name_H-M   'P 1'
#
loop_
_entity.id
_entity.type
_entity.pdbx_description
1 polymer ?
#
loop_
_entity_poly.entity_id
_entity_poly.type
_entity_poly.pdbx_seq_one_letter_code
_entity_poly.pdbx_strand_id
1 'polypeptide(L)'
;MRSSFRAASSVLLAGLFLAGCSSAPTVSPAITSAPSSGSGARGGEGPGRAIAVGAGPQSTYSVQKQPPAGSCHFRYEKGEPLEDPVCTPGAISPAVTQANLKSTMCRKGGYTSSIRPSTSVTGKEKELNAASYGYKGRMGDAEYDHLLEGV
;
A
#
# COMPACT_ATOMS: atom_id res chain seq x y z
N MET A 1 -14.67 20.61 46.20
CA MET A 1 -15.94 20.05 46.72
C MET A 1 -17.12 20.85 46.19
N ARG A 2 -17.76 20.41 45.09
CA ARG A 2 -19.20 20.58 44.82
C ARG A 2 -19.60 19.44 43.87
N SER A 3 -20.40 18.52 44.42
CA SER A 3 -20.98 17.36 43.77
C SER A 3 -22.31 17.77 43.13
N SER A 4 -22.64 17.22 41.97
CA SER A 4 -24.01 17.16 41.45
C SER A 4 -24.16 15.99 40.48
N PHE A 5 -24.80 14.93 40.98
CA PHE A 5 -25.34 13.79 40.24
C PHE A 5 -26.63 14.18 39.48
N ARG A 6 -26.88 13.51 38.34
CA ARG A 6 -28.16 13.14 37.68
C ARG A 6 -27.89 13.01 36.17
N ALA A 7 -28.42 12.08 35.38
CA ALA A 7 -29.25 10.90 35.59
C ALA A 7 -29.07 10.01 34.33
N ALA A 8 -29.20 8.69 34.49
CA ALA A 8 -29.15 7.71 33.40
C ALA A 8 -30.43 7.76 32.54
N SER A 9 -30.32 7.39 31.27
CA SER A 9 -31.45 6.87 30.49
C SER A 9 -30.95 5.82 29.52
N SER A 10 -31.17 4.58 29.93
CA SER A 10 -31.01 3.37 29.15
C SER A 10 -32.19 3.22 28.20
N VAL A 11 -31.94 3.07 26.90
CA VAL A 11 -32.94 2.49 25.98
C VAL A 11 -32.31 1.26 25.34
N LEU A 12 -32.71 0.12 25.88
CA LEU A 12 -32.57 -1.21 25.31
C LEU A 12 -33.50 -1.32 24.11
N LEU A 13 -32.98 -1.78 22.96
CA LEU A 13 -33.81 -2.43 21.95
C LEU A 13 -33.12 -3.73 21.52
N ALA A 14 -33.65 -4.84 22.03
CA ALA A 14 -33.30 -6.20 21.66
C ALA A 14 -34.22 -6.67 20.52
N GLY A 15 -33.66 -7.42 19.56
CA GLY A 15 -34.41 -8.04 18.47
C GLY A 15 -33.60 -9.15 17.81
N LEU A 16 -33.82 -10.38 18.29
CA LEU A 16 -33.28 -11.66 17.85
C LEU A 16 -33.63 -11.98 16.38
N PHE A 17 -32.67 -12.53 15.63
CA PHE A 17 -32.95 -13.60 14.67
C PHE A 17 -31.93 -14.74 14.85
N LEU A 18 -32.42 -15.86 15.39
CA LEU A 18 -31.74 -17.16 15.40
C LEU A 18 -31.87 -17.81 14.01
N ALA A 19 -30.76 -18.27 13.46
CA ALA A 19 -30.70 -19.47 12.63
C ALA A 19 -29.28 -20.05 12.76
N GLY A 20 -29.17 -21.18 13.46
CA GLY A 20 -27.93 -21.94 13.62
C GLY A 20 -27.79 -23.07 12.61
N CYS A 21 -26.59 -23.65 12.56
CA CYS A 21 -26.21 -25.05 12.27
C CYS A 21 -24.67 -25.06 12.21
N SER A 22 -23.86 -25.97 12.74
CA SER A 22 -23.95 -27.04 13.75
C SER A 22 -22.48 -27.41 14.01
N SER A 23 -22.05 -27.50 15.27
CA SER A 23 -20.74 -28.04 15.62
C SER A 23 -20.85 -29.56 15.76
N ALA A 24 -20.03 -30.31 15.02
CA ALA A 24 -19.85 -31.75 15.20
C ALA A 24 -18.34 -32.05 15.44
N PRO A 25 -18.00 -33.21 16.03
CA PRO A 25 -17.00 -33.31 17.10
C PRO A 25 -15.56 -33.59 16.65
N THR A 26 -14.67 -33.36 17.62
CA THR A 26 -13.26 -33.74 17.79
C THR A 26 -12.84 -35.08 17.18
N VAL A 27 -11.79 -35.06 16.35
CA VAL A 27 -10.76 -36.13 16.30
C VAL A 27 -9.41 -35.48 16.00
N SER A 28 -8.50 -35.50 16.98
CA SER A 28 -7.07 -35.31 16.73
C SER A 28 -6.50 -36.59 16.12
N PRO A 29 -5.65 -36.47 15.09
CA PRO A 29 -4.47 -37.33 15.01
C PRO A 29 -3.22 -36.45 14.96
N ALA A 30 -2.28 -36.73 15.87
CA ALA A 30 -0.91 -36.33 15.68
C ALA A 30 -0.31 -37.21 14.57
N ILE A 31 0.19 -36.60 13.48
CA ILE A 31 1.30 -37.13 12.65
C ILE A 31 1.86 -36.02 11.72
N THR A 32 3.06 -35.57 12.07
CA THR A 32 4.27 -35.35 11.23
C THR A 32 4.13 -35.11 9.71
N SER A 33 4.54 -33.90 9.29
CA SER A 33 5.33 -33.50 8.10
C SER A 33 4.95 -33.89 6.65
N ALA A 34 4.60 -32.88 5.83
CA ALA A 34 5.29 -32.45 4.58
C ALA A 34 4.49 -31.33 3.86
N PRO A 35 5.14 -30.38 3.15
CA PRO A 35 4.44 -29.25 2.54
C PRO A 35 3.83 -29.63 1.18
N SER A 36 2.50 -29.60 1.11
CA SER A 36 1.75 -29.68 -0.14
C SER A 36 1.72 -28.30 -0.79
N SER A 37 2.18 -28.21 -2.03
CA SER A 37 2.10 -27.04 -2.90
C SER A 37 0.69 -26.43 -2.88
N GLY A 38 0.58 -25.25 -2.28
CA GLY A 38 -0.68 -24.51 -2.21
C GLY A 38 -1.08 -24.03 -3.61
N SER A 39 -2.12 -24.64 -4.16
CA SER A 39 -2.87 -24.08 -5.27
C SER A 39 -3.49 -22.76 -4.78
N GLY A 40 -2.95 -21.64 -5.23
CA GLY A 40 -3.48 -20.32 -4.95
C GLY A 40 -4.90 -20.19 -5.48
N ALA A 41 -5.84 -19.86 -4.60
CA ALA A 41 -7.19 -19.51 -4.97
C ALA A 41 -7.16 -18.32 -5.94
N ARG A 42 -7.62 -18.55 -7.16
CA ARG A 42 -7.85 -17.52 -8.17
C ARG A 42 -8.95 -16.59 -7.67
N GLY A 43 -8.58 -15.41 -7.20
CA GLY A 43 -9.48 -14.27 -7.15
C GLY A 43 -9.84 -13.87 -8.57
N GLY A 44 -11.13 -13.64 -8.85
CA GLY A 44 -11.70 -13.50 -10.18
C GLY A 44 -10.95 -12.53 -11.11
N GLU A 45 -10.48 -13.07 -12.24
CA GLU A 45 -9.97 -12.35 -13.40
C GLU A 45 -11.13 -11.74 -14.18
N GLY A 46 -11.36 -10.43 -14.02
CA GLY A 46 -11.55 -9.62 -15.23
C GLY A 46 -10.22 -9.55 -15.99
N PRO A 47 -10.16 -9.11 -17.25
CA PRO A 47 -8.89 -8.83 -17.92
C PRO A 47 -8.27 -7.56 -17.29
N GLY A 48 -7.86 -7.68 -16.02
CA GLY A 48 -7.11 -6.69 -15.29
C GLY A 48 -5.66 -6.85 -15.68
N ARG A 49 -5.10 -5.83 -16.33
CA ARG A 49 -3.66 -5.68 -16.53
C ARG A 49 -2.94 -5.96 -15.21
N ALA A 50 -1.97 -6.86 -15.21
CA ALA A 50 -1.27 -7.26 -13.99
C ALA A 50 -0.46 -6.07 -13.45
N ILE A 51 -0.49 -5.75 -12.16
CA ILE A 51 0.32 -4.63 -11.65
C ILE A 51 1.80 -5.04 -11.66
N ALA A 52 2.69 -4.15 -12.13
CA ALA A 52 4.12 -4.39 -12.13
C ALA A 52 4.64 -4.69 -10.71
N VAL A 53 5.63 -5.58 -10.60
CA VAL A 53 6.33 -5.88 -9.35
C VAL A 53 7.71 -5.23 -9.41
N GLY A 54 8.02 -4.38 -8.43
CA GLY A 54 9.29 -3.66 -8.35
C GLY A 54 10.40 -4.51 -7.73
N ALA A 55 11.61 -3.94 -7.65
CA ALA A 55 12.77 -4.60 -7.04
C ALA A 55 12.60 -4.86 -5.52
N GLY A 56 11.69 -4.14 -4.86
CA GLY A 56 11.50 -4.19 -3.41
C GLY A 56 12.59 -3.45 -2.63
N PRO A 57 12.61 -3.58 -1.30
CA PRO A 57 13.62 -2.94 -0.47
C PRO A 57 15.03 -3.44 -0.77
N GLN A 58 16.00 -2.54 -0.81
CA GLN A 58 17.41 -2.84 -1.07
C GLN A 58 18.27 -2.55 0.15
N SER A 59 19.36 -3.28 0.33
CA SER A 59 20.38 -2.98 1.37
C SER A 59 21.19 -1.74 1.04
N THR A 60 21.23 -1.34 -0.23
CA THR A 60 21.92 -0.16 -0.72
C THR A 60 21.11 0.43 -1.86
N TYR A 61 20.88 1.74 -1.79
CA TYR A 61 20.15 2.48 -2.82
C TYR A 61 21.11 3.37 -3.59
N SER A 62 20.84 3.47 -4.89
CA SER A 62 21.44 4.46 -5.77
C SER A 62 20.32 5.30 -6.40
N VAL A 63 20.66 6.54 -6.77
CA VAL A 63 19.73 7.43 -7.48
C VAL A 63 19.26 6.75 -8.75
N GLN A 64 17.97 6.48 -8.82
CA GLN A 64 17.34 5.95 -10.01
C GLN A 64 17.38 7.00 -11.13
N LYS A 65 17.71 6.54 -12.34
CA LYS A 65 17.70 7.39 -13.51
C LYS A 65 16.28 7.91 -13.75
N GLN A 66 16.14 9.22 -13.79
CA GLN A 66 14.89 9.88 -14.16
C GLN A 66 14.82 10.08 -15.68
N PRO A 67 13.60 10.27 -16.24
CA PRO A 67 13.44 10.66 -17.64
C PRO A 67 14.20 11.96 -17.98
N PRO A 68 14.47 12.22 -19.27
CA PRO A 68 15.08 13.47 -19.68
C PRO A 68 14.25 14.70 -19.28
N ALA A 69 14.92 15.83 -19.04
CA ALA A 69 14.23 17.07 -18.70
C ALA A 69 13.21 17.48 -19.79
N GLY A 70 11.99 17.82 -19.38
CA GLY A 70 10.90 18.20 -20.27
C GLY A 70 10.29 17.06 -21.11
N SER A 71 10.62 15.79 -20.83
CA SER A 71 10.07 14.64 -21.56
C SER A 71 8.74 14.10 -21.02
N CYS A 72 8.32 14.54 -19.83
CA CYS A 72 7.12 14.04 -19.17
C CYS A 72 6.01 15.08 -19.15
N HIS A 73 4.77 14.61 -19.13
CA HIS A 73 3.59 15.47 -19.18
C HIS A 73 2.60 15.13 -18.08
N PHE A 74 2.23 16.13 -17.25
CA PHE A 74 1.13 15.94 -16.31
C PHE A 74 -0.15 15.55 -17.03
N ARG A 75 -0.85 14.59 -16.45
CA ARG A 75 -2.26 14.35 -16.72
C ARG A 75 -3.08 15.17 -15.74
N TYR A 76 -4.38 15.25 -15.98
CA TYR A 76 -5.30 15.92 -15.06
C TYR A 76 -6.56 15.08 -14.87
N GLU A 77 -6.99 14.93 -13.63
CA GLU A 77 -8.27 14.35 -13.28
C GLU A 77 -9.00 15.29 -12.33
N LYS A 78 -10.20 15.74 -12.71
CA LYS A 78 -11.03 16.66 -11.92
C LYS A 78 -10.31 17.98 -11.54
N GLY A 79 -9.37 18.41 -12.37
CA GLY A 79 -8.58 19.63 -12.14
C GLY A 79 -7.31 19.42 -11.31
N GLU A 80 -7.12 18.23 -10.75
CA GLU A 80 -5.91 17.87 -10.01
C GLU A 80 -4.86 17.26 -10.95
N PRO A 81 -3.57 17.61 -10.80
CA PRO A 81 -2.50 17.00 -11.59
C PRO A 81 -2.32 15.53 -11.21
N LEU A 82 -2.13 14.69 -12.22
CA LEU A 82 -1.70 13.30 -12.10
C LEU A 82 -0.38 13.12 -12.83
N GLU A 83 0.42 12.18 -12.36
CA GLU A 83 1.67 11.79 -12.98
C GLU A 83 1.46 11.09 -14.34
N ASP A 84 2.51 11.10 -15.16
CA ASP A 84 2.58 10.36 -16.42
C ASP A 84 2.97 8.90 -16.12
N PRO A 85 2.10 7.91 -16.35
CA PRO A 85 2.38 6.50 -16.04
C PRO A 85 3.55 5.93 -16.83
N VAL A 86 3.96 6.56 -17.94
CA VAL A 86 5.15 6.16 -18.70
C VAL A 86 6.43 6.67 -18.05
N CYS A 87 6.38 7.87 -17.44
CA CYS A 87 7.54 8.48 -16.80
C CYS A 87 7.76 8.03 -15.36
N THR A 88 6.69 7.82 -14.60
CA THR A 88 6.74 7.38 -13.20
C THR A 88 5.80 6.19 -12.99
N PRO A 89 6.08 5.04 -13.64
CA PRO A 89 5.27 3.85 -13.45
C PRO A 89 5.35 3.37 -12.00
N GLY A 90 4.20 3.12 -11.40
CA GLY A 90 4.09 2.47 -10.10
C GLY A 90 4.33 0.97 -10.20
N ALA A 91 4.79 0.39 -9.09
CA ALA A 91 4.90 -1.06 -8.93
C ALA A 91 4.61 -1.48 -7.49
N ILE A 92 4.09 -2.69 -7.29
CA ILE A 92 3.97 -3.28 -5.96
C ILE A 92 5.32 -3.79 -5.46
N SER A 93 5.52 -3.74 -4.14
CA SER A 93 6.71 -4.30 -3.51
C SER A 93 6.54 -5.80 -3.31
N PRO A 94 7.49 -6.66 -3.75
CA PRO A 94 7.44 -8.09 -3.49
C PRO A 94 7.58 -8.43 -2.00
N ALA A 95 8.06 -7.50 -1.17
CA ALA A 95 8.20 -7.69 0.27
C ALA A 95 6.88 -7.49 1.04
N VAL A 96 5.85 -6.92 0.41
CA VAL A 96 4.55 -6.66 1.04
C VAL A 96 3.51 -7.57 0.40
N THR A 97 2.85 -8.38 1.22
CA THR A 97 1.79 -9.29 0.79
C THR A 97 0.59 -9.11 1.71
N GLN A 98 -0.60 -9.52 1.26
CA GLN A 98 -1.81 -9.47 2.08
C GLN A 98 -1.63 -10.22 3.41
N ALA A 99 -0.91 -11.35 3.39
CA ALA A 99 -0.66 -12.17 4.57
C ALA A 99 0.28 -11.51 5.59
N ASN A 100 1.15 -10.57 5.17
CA ASN A 100 2.18 -9.99 6.04
C ASN A 100 1.95 -8.52 6.40
N LEU A 101 0.80 -7.93 6.06
CA LEU A 101 0.51 -6.52 6.34
C LEU A 101 0.71 -6.15 7.81
N LYS A 102 0.37 -7.03 8.75
CA LYS A 102 0.58 -6.81 10.19
C LYS A 102 2.06 -6.61 10.58
N SER A 103 2.99 -7.30 9.91
CA SER A 103 4.42 -7.26 10.21
C SER A 103 5.22 -6.32 9.30
N THR A 104 4.63 -5.87 8.20
CA THR A 104 5.18 -4.84 7.32
C THR A 104 4.48 -3.52 7.58
N MET A 105 3.37 -3.26 6.90
CA MET A 105 2.76 -1.93 6.81
C MET A 105 2.06 -1.46 8.08
N CYS A 106 1.42 -2.36 8.83
CA CYS A 106 0.67 -2.05 10.05
C CYS A 106 1.47 -2.21 11.35
N ARG A 107 2.78 -2.46 11.27
CA ARG A 107 3.61 -2.65 12.47
C ARG A 107 3.87 -1.32 13.20
N LYS A 108 3.99 -1.38 14.52
CA LYS A 108 4.41 -0.23 15.34
C LYS A 108 5.82 0.22 14.94
N GLY A 109 6.03 1.54 14.81
CA GLY A 109 7.31 2.12 14.37
C GLY A 109 7.44 2.29 12.84
N GLY A 110 6.46 1.80 12.07
CA GLY A 110 6.37 2.01 10.63
C GLY A 110 7.24 1.08 9.80
N TYR A 111 6.83 0.90 8.54
CA TYR A 111 7.60 0.16 7.53
C TYR A 111 8.56 1.06 6.76
N THR A 112 8.09 2.25 6.38
CA THR A 112 8.80 3.18 5.52
C THR A 112 10.16 3.57 6.08
N SER A 113 10.28 3.79 7.38
CA SER A 113 11.55 4.11 8.05
C SER A 113 12.64 3.04 7.83
N SER A 114 12.26 1.79 7.60
CA SER A 114 13.21 0.69 7.36
C SER A 114 13.61 0.49 5.91
N ILE A 115 12.86 1.07 4.96
CA ILE A 115 13.07 0.83 3.53
C ILE A 115 13.33 2.11 2.74
N ARG A 116 13.00 3.28 3.28
CA ARG A 116 13.17 4.55 2.57
C ARG A 116 14.67 4.82 2.38
N PRO A 117 15.13 5.09 1.14
CA PRO A 117 16.49 5.55 0.92
C PRO A 117 16.79 6.84 1.67
N SER A 118 18.07 7.17 1.84
CA SER A 118 18.46 8.45 2.42
C SER A 118 17.88 9.64 1.64
N THR A 119 17.82 10.80 2.30
CA THR A 119 17.41 12.06 1.66
C THR A 119 18.34 12.49 0.53
N SER A 120 19.61 12.09 0.56
CA SER A 120 20.54 12.31 -0.55
C SER A 120 20.14 11.58 -1.84
N VAL A 121 19.50 10.40 -1.72
CA VAL A 121 18.97 9.66 -2.88
C VAL A 121 17.62 10.23 -3.28
N THR A 122 16.64 10.20 -2.37
CA THR A 122 15.25 10.60 -2.68
C THR A 122 15.13 12.07 -3.07
N GLY A 123 15.93 12.96 -2.47
CA GLY A 123 15.97 14.38 -2.84
C GLY A 123 16.53 14.61 -4.24
N LYS A 124 17.57 13.85 -4.64
CA LYS A 124 18.14 13.96 -5.98
C LYS A 124 17.19 13.42 -7.04
N GLU A 125 16.52 12.30 -6.75
CA GLU A 125 15.49 11.74 -7.62
C GLU A 125 14.34 12.73 -7.82
N LYS A 126 13.84 13.34 -6.74
CA LYS A 126 12.77 14.35 -6.78
C LYS A 126 13.16 15.57 -7.63
N GLU A 127 14.39 16.07 -7.51
CA GLU A 127 14.90 17.18 -8.32
C GLU A 127 14.95 16.84 -9.83
N LEU A 128 15.52 15.67 -10.16
CA LEU A 128 15.63 15.22 -11.54
C LEU A 128 14.26 14.89 -12.16
N ASN A 129 13.34 14.34 -11.36
CA ASN A 129 11.98 14.06 -11.78
C ASN A 129 11.20 15.35 -12.04
N ALA A 130 11.29 16.34 -11.15
CA ALA A 130 10.70 17.66 -11.37
C ALA A 130 11.21 18.31 -12.67
N ALA A 131 12.50 18.15 -12.99
CA ALA A 131 13.06 18.58 -14.26
C ALA A 131 12.45 17.83 -15.47
N SER A 132 12.12 16.54 -15.30
CA SER A 132 11.46 15.71 -16.32
C SER A 132 10.09 16.26 -16.72
N TYR A 133 9.33 16.78 -15.76
CA TYR A 133 8.05 17.45 -15.99
C TYR A 133 8.17 18.95 -16.31
N GLY A 134 9.39 19.48 -16.38
CA GLY A 134 9.62 20.92 -16.57
C GLY A 134 9.10 21.79 -15.42
N TYR A 135 8.86 21.21 -14.24
CA TYR A 135 8.29 21.90 -13.08
C TYR A 135 9.21 23.04 -12.61
N LYS A 136 8.64 24.24 -12.44
CA LYS A 136 9.35 25.48 -12.02
C LYS A 136 8.86 26.04 -10.70
N GLY A 137 7.90 25.38 -10.04
CA GLY A 137 7.37 25.81 -8.75
C GLY A 137 8.34 25.51 -7.60
N ARG A 138 7.89 25.72 -6.37
CA ARG A 138 8.70 25.41 -5.19
C ARG A 138 8.80 23.90 -5.03
N MET A 139 10.00 23.39 -4.76
CA MET A 139 10.23 21.95 -4.58
C MET A 139 9.52 21.36 -3.35
N GLY A 140 9.12 22.21 -2.40
CA GLY A 140 8.29 21.80 -1.27
C GLY A 140 6.84 21.48 -1.66
N ASP A 141 6.37 21.97 -2.82
CA ASP A 141 5.01 21.76 -3.32
C ASP A 141 4.97 20.64 -4.38
N ALA A 142 6.12 20.26 -4.95
CA ALA A 142 6.22 19.10 -5.83
C ALA A 142 6.20 17.83 -5.00
N GLU A 143 5.68 16.74 -5.54
CA GLU A 143 5.87 15.38 -4.99
C GLU A 143 6.43 14.45 -6.06
N TYR A 144 7.02 13.33 -5.60
CA TYR A 144 7.58 12.31 -6.49
C TYR A 144 6.73 11.05 -6.40
N ASP A 145 5.60 11.08 -7.10
CA ASP A 145 4.57 10.04 -7.09
C ASP A 145 4.70 9.11 -8.30
N HIS A 146 4.13 7.91 -8.13
CA HIS A 146 4.15 6.86 -9.14
C HIS A 146 2.76 6.25 -9.28
N LEU A 147 2.30 6.10 -10.53
CA LEU A 147 0.92 5.65 -10.79
C LEU A 147 0.86 4.14 -10.91
N LEU A 148 0.09 3.50 -10.03
CA LEU A 148 -0.22 2.08 -10.15
C LEU A 148 -1.29 1.86 -11.21
N GLU A 149 -0.85 1.75 -12.46
CA GLU A 149 -1.68 1.23 -13.56
C GLU A 149 -1.18 -0.18 -13.88
N GLY A 150 -2.10 -1.11 -14.17
CA GLY A 150 -1.68 -2.46 -14.59
C GLY A 150 -0.81 -2.38 -15.86
N VAL A 151 0.05 -3.38 -16.08
CA VAL A 151 0.86 -3.57 -17.31
C VAL A 151 0.12 -4.30 -18.41
#